data_AF-A0A068SP58-F1
#
_entry.id   AF-A0A068SP58-F1
#
_cell.length_a   1.000
_cell.length_b   1.000
_cell.length_c   1.000
_cell.angle_alpha   90.00
_cell.angle_beta   90.00
_cell.angle_gamma   90.00
#
_symmetry.space_group_name_H-M   'P 1'
#
loop_
_entity.id
_entity.type
_entity.pdbx_description
1 polymer ?
#
loop_
_entity_poly.entity_id
_entity_poly.type
_entity_poly.pdbx_seq_one_letter_code
_entity_poly.pdbx_strand_id
1 'polypeptide(L)' 'MIMDYIMDWIVMPLLVLLMVIFVIGLPVAIYQEAVADKFELRKDQWTCSAQHTEFMPMAKGGLISVMVCDTWQRDR' A
#
# COMPACT_ATOMS: atom_id res chain seq x y z
N MET A 1 -20.67 -42.82 -12.91
CA MET A 1 -20.20 -43.23 -11.57
C MET A 1 -18.72 -42.95 -11.35
N ILE A 2 -17.77 -43.51 -12.11
CA ILE A 2 -16.33 -43.21 -11.91
C ILE A 2 -15.97 -41.76 -12.30
N MET A 3 -16.53 -41.25 -13.40
CA MET A 3 -16.31 -39.87 -13.85
C MET A 3 -16.85 -38.83 -12.86
N ASP A 4 -18.01 -39.09 -12.25
CA ASP A 4 -18.61 -38.18 -11.26
C ASP A 4 -17.75 -38.10 -9.99
N TYR A 5 -17.19 -39.23 -9.56
CA TYR A 5 -16.28 -39.29 -8.43
C TYR A 5 -14.99 -38.48 -8.68
N ILE A 6 -14.43 -38.55 -9.89
CA ILE A 6 -13.23 -37.79 -10.25
C ILE A 6 -13.52 -36.28 -10.30
N MET A 7 -14.67 -35.88 -10.83
CA MET A 7 -15.05 -34.47 -10.91
C MET A 7 -15.24 -33.85 -9.52
N ASP A 8 -15.94 -34.53 -8.62
CA ASP A 8 -16.24 -33.99 -7.29
C ASP A 8 -15.04 -34.08 -6.32
N TRP A 9 -14.26 -35.16 -6.39
CA TRP A 9 -13.17 -35.38 -5.41
C TRP A 9 -11.80 -34.87 -5.85
N ILE A 10 -11.60 -34.61 -7.14
CA ILE A 10 -10.29 -34.18 -7.66
C ILE A 10 -10.39 -32.81 -8.33
N VAL A 11 -11.37 -32.62 -9.23
CA VAL A 11 -11.44 -31.39 -10.05
C VAL A 11 -11.94 -30.20 -9.23
N MET A 12 -13.01 -30.35 -8.44
CA MET A 12 -13.52 -29.27 -7.59
C MET A 12 -12.49 -28.75 -6.58
N PRO A 13 -11.80 -29.60 -5.80
CA PRO A 13 -10.77 -29.14 -4.87
C PRO A 13 -9.60 -28.43 -5.56
N LEU A 14 -9.20 -28.91 -6.75
CA LEU A 14 -8.14 -28.30 -7.54
C LEU A 14 -8.52 -26.89 -8.03
N LEU A 15 -9.76 -26.71 -8.48
CA LEU A 15 -10.29 -25.41 -8.89
C LEU A 15 -10.36 -24.42 -7.72
N VAL A 16 -10.78 -24.88 -6.54
CA VAL A 16 -10.79 -24.06 -5.32
C VAL A 16 -9.37 -23.66 -4.92
N LEU A 17 -8.41 -24.57 -4.99
CA LEU A 17 -7.00 -24.28 -4.71
C LEU A 17 -6.44 -23.21 -5.66
N LEU A 18 -6.73 -23.32 -6.96
CA LEU A 18 -6.31 -22.34 -7.96
C LEU A 18 -6.94 -20.96 -7.72
N MET A 19 -8.22 -20.91 -7.36
CA MET A 19 -8.90 -19.67 -6.96
C MET A 19 -8.24 -19.02 -5.74
N VAL A 20 -7.88 -19.80 -4.71
CA VAL A 20 -7.20 -19.29 -3.52
C VAL A 20 -5.82 -18.71 -3.84
N ILE A 21 -5.04 -19.38 -4.70
CA ILE A 21 -3.74 -18.88 -5.15
C ILE A 21 -3.89 -17.56 -5.93
N PHE A 22 -4.90 -17.45 -6.79
CA PHE A 22 -5.14 -16.23 -7.55
C PHE A 22 -5.60 -15.09 -6.64
N VAL A 23 -6.54 -15.33 -5.72
CA VAL A 23 -7.08 -14.30 -4.82
C VAL A 23 -6.03 -13.80 -3.82
N ILE A 24 -5.13 -14.65 -3.34
CA ILE A 24 -4.13 -14.27 -2.33
C ILE A 24 -2.79 -13.87 -2.97
N GLY A 25 -2.35 -14.58 -4.02
CA GLY A 25 -1.05 -14.35 -4.65
C GLY A 25 -0.99 -13.08 -5.49
N LEU A 26 -2.07 -12.73 -6.20
CA LEU A 26 -2.11 -11.53 -7.04
C LEU A 26 -2.02 -10.22 -6.24
N PRO A 27 -2.79 -10.01 -5.15
CA PRO A 27 -2.67 -8.77 -4.38
C PRO A 27 -1.31 -8.66 -3.70
N VAL A 28 -0.69 -9.76 -3.23
CA VAL A 28 0.64 -9.70 -2.61
C VAL A 28 1.70 -9.19 -3.59
N ALA A 29 1.66 -9.61 -4.86
CA ALA A 29 2.54 -9.09 -5.89
C ALA A 29 2.31 -7.59 -6.16
N ILE A 30 1.04 -7.17 -6.25
CA ILE A 30 0.67 -5.76 -6.47
C ILE A 30 1.06 -4.87 -5.27
N TYR A 31 0.90 -5.38 -4.04
CA TYR A 31 1.31 -4.68 -2.82
C TYR A 31 2.82 -4.49 -2.74
N GLN A 32 3.63 -5.43 -3.24
CA GLN A 32 5.09 -5.25 -3.28
C GLN A 32 5.51 -4.16 -4.27
N GLU A 33 4.88 -4.10 -5.44
CA GLU A 33 5.15 -3.03 -6.42
C GLU A 33 4.72 -1.65 -5.91
N ALA A 34 3.55 -1.55 -5.28
CA ALA A 34 3.07 -0.28 -4.70
C ALA A 34 3.91 0.20 -3.49
N VAL A 35 4.57 -0.72 -2.77
CA VAL A 35 5.49 -0.36 -1.68
C VAL A 35 6.88 0.02 -2.22
N ALA A 36 7.29 -0.49 -3.38
CA ALA A 36 8.53 -0.08 -4.04
C ALA A 36 8.47 1.36 -4.57
N ASP A 37 7.28 1.89 -4.84
CA ASP A 37 7.05 3.30 -5.18
C ASP A 37 6.99 4.25 -3.97
N LYS A 38 7.44 3.80 -2.79
CA LYS A 38 7.74 4.70 -1.69
C LYS A 38 9.02 5.46 -2.02
N PHE A 39 8.87 6.61 -2.66
CA PHE A 39 9.92 7.63 -2.73
C PHE A 39 10.36 7.97 -1.30
N GLU A 40 11.49 7.41 -0.85
CA GLU A 40 12.20 7.92 0.31
C GLU A 40 12.75 9.31 -0.04
N LEU A 41 11.99 10.34 0.34
CA LEU A 41 12.44 11.73 0.28
C LEU A 41 13.65 11.88 1.20
N ARG A 42 14.84 11.78 0.60
CA ARG A 42 16.12 12.07 1.25
C ARG A 42 16.16 13.56 1.57
N LYS A 43 15.96 13.93 2.84
CA LYS A 43 15.79 15.33 3.31
C LYS A 43 16.94 16.27 2.91
N ASP A 44 18.11 15.72 2.59
CA ASP A 44 19.31 16.43 2.14
C ASP A 44 19.23 16.94 0.69
N GLN A 45 18.34 16.40 -0.14
CA GLN A 45 18.26 16.73 -1.57
C GLN A 45 17.02 17.55 -1.96
N TRP A 46 16.14 17.84 -1.00
CA TRP A 46 14.87 18.47 -1.25
C TRP A 46 14.65 19.64 -0.30
N THR A 47 14.37 20.80 -0.88
CA THR A 47 14.01 22.01 -0.15
C THR A 47 12.51 22.24 -0.26
N CYS A 48 11.93 22.80 0.80
CA CYS A 48 10.51 23.13 0.83
C CYS A 48 10.27 24.45 0.07
N SER A 49 9.47 24.41 -0.99
CA SER A 49 9.19 25.58 -1.83
C SER A 49 7.90 26.30 -1.46
N ALA A 50 6.93 25.59 -0.89
CA ALA A 50 5.68 26.17 -0.40
C ALA A 50 5.30 25.47 0.91
N GLN A 51 4.89 26.25 1.89
CA GLN A 51 4.50 25.76 3.21
C GLN A 51 3.32 26.56 3.77
N HIS A 52 2.48 25.88 4.53
CA HIS A 52 1.42 26.49 5.31
C HIS A 52 1.46 25.99 6.76
N THR A 53 0.80 26.73 7.64
CA THR A 53 0.73 26.39 9.06
C THR A 53 -0.62 25.74 9.35
N GLU A 54 -0.59 24.49 9.80
CA GLU A 54 -1.78 23.78 10.27
C GLU A 54 -1.80 23.70 11.80
N PHE A 55 -3.00 23.78 12.38
CA PHE A 55 -3.19 23.56 13.81
C PHE A 55 -3.67 22.12 14.04
N MET A 56 -2.77 21.27 14.54
CA MET A 56 -3.09 19.88 14.82
C MET A 56 -3.51 19.70 16.29
N PRO A 57 -4.55 18.90 16.58
CA PRO A 57 -4.92 18.60 17.95
C PRO A 57 -3.86 17.68 18.59
N MET A 58 -3.28 18.10 19.71
CA MET A 58 -2.44 17.26 20.55
C MET A 58 -3.30 16.30 21.37
N ALA A 59 -2.77 15.11 21.62
CA ALA A 59 -3.40 14.08 22.47
C ALA A 59 -3.74 14.56 23.90
N LYS A 60 -3.20 15.70 24.34
CA LYS A 60 -3.46 16.32 25.65
C LYS A 60 -4.43 17.52 25.60
N GLY A 61 -5.15 17.73 24.50
CA GLY A 61 -6.22 18.74 24.42
C GLY A 61 -5.75 20.17 24.10
N GLY A 62 -4.57 20.32 23.49
CA GLY A 62 -4.08 21.60 22.96
C GLY A 62 -4.00 21.59 21.44
N LEU A 63 -3.95 22.76 20.82
CA LEU A 63 -3.62 22.90 19.40
C LEU A 63 -2.14 23.22 19.26
N ILE A 64 -1.41 22.47 18.44
CA ILE A 64 -0.03 22.80 18.05
C ILE A 64 -0.04 23.33 16.62
N SER A 65 0.62 24.46 16.39
CA SER A 65 0.92 24.92 15.04
C SER A 65 2.10 24.10 14.49
N VAL A 66 1.85 23.36 13.41
CA VAL A 66 2.87 22.62 12.67
C VAL A 66 3.03 23.28 11.31
N MET A 67 4.27 23.52 10.88
CA MET A 67 4.53 23.94 9.51
C MET A 67 4.57 22.70 8.61
N VAL A 68 3.66 22.66 7.65
CA VAL A 68 3.54 21.57 6.67
C VAL A 68 4.01 22.10 5.32
N CYS A 69 4.90 21.34 4.68
CA CYS A 69 5.41 21.66 3.34
C CYS A 69 4.50 21.05 2.28
N ASP A 70 3.86 21.90 1.48
CA ASP A 70 2.95 21.50 0.39
C ASP A 70 3.72 20.99 -0.83
N THR A 71 4.84 21.65 -1.13
CA THR A 71 5.63 21.33 -2.32
C THR A 71 7.11 21.27 -1.99
N TRP A 72 7.75 20.23 -2.52
CA TRP A 72 9.17 19.97 -2.40
C TRP A 72 9.84 20.21 -3.76
N GLN A 73 10.95 20.93 -3.77
CA GLN A 73 11.80 21.13 -4.93
C GLN A 73 13.13 20.43 -4.71
N ARG A 74 13.64 19.76 -5.76
CA ARG A 74 14.95 19.13 -5.72
C ARG A 74 16.02 20.20 -5.91
N ASP A 75 16.99 20.25 -5.02
CA ASP A 75 18.16 21.12 -5.18
C ASP A 75 19.00 20.58 -6.37
N ARG A 76 19.39 21.45 -7.31
CA ARG A 76 20.05 21.06 -8.58
C ARG A 76 21.56 21.02 -8.46
#